data_AF-A0A1H4X8M6-F1
#
_entry.id   AF-A0A1H4X8M6-F1
#
_cell.length_a   1.000
_cell.length_b   1.000
_cell.length_c   1.000
_cell.angle_alpha   90.00
_cell.angle_beta   90.00
_cell.angle_gamma   90.00
#
_symmetry.space_group_name_H-M   'P 1'
#
loop_
_entity.id
_entity.type
_entity.pdbx_description
1 polymer ?
#
loop_
_entity_poly.entity_id
_entity_poly.type
_entity_poly.pdbx_seq_one_letter_code
_entity_poly.pdbx_strand_id
1 'polypeptide(L)'
;MRAHRSSVYLSGWEYNRLLQADPTRPRISALPASILWNGSHQLWMFEQVYCARESFENEIEATDRLGWVNGTVLRDLQHEGILRTVDWKTLPVELKDRLRRTRTAALERLPEARIRAAINNGEASTLELAKILILEPILDHFGCFESGAPNSISNWSSGRPAPTDPLRAPSTLTHLLANGLQVCRPPGTGISDEANRRQRHVQETVESPMIPHLLAGEGEFQGARGFVPYFRKLERHRDAYEATNSQLTSDWRQNKKQLFSLREAADRHLWPDLHGHWLPLINNADSDEELDRAAQEFSRWIRGALTIAPIVKYLTNRPTSIAVGQFGPIGLSAALAYAGVPLSDAAAAGLSTYVAGTAAGYYLNRITNLALFYQEARRVLAP
;
A
#
# COMPACT_ATOMS: atom_id res chain seq x y z
N MET A 1 23.15 4.55 -9.58
CA MET A 1 22.31 3.40 -9.17
C MET A 1 21.17 3.96 -8.33
N ARG A 2 19.91 3.66 -8.69
CA ARG A 2 18.74 4.02 -7.87
C ARG A 2 18.83 3.27 -6.53
N ALA A 3 18.32 3.87 -5.44
CA ALA A 3 18.34 3.24 -4.12
C ALA A 3 17.62 1.89 -4.16
N HIS A 4 18.11 0.89 -3.43
CA HIS A 4 17.39 -0.37 -3.22
C HIS A 4 16.14 -0.07 -2.39
N ARG A 5 14.96 -0.24 -3.00
CA ARG A 5 13.68 0.01 -2.35
C ARG A 5 13.04 -1.31 -1.92
N SER A 6 12.81 -1.49 -0.62
CA SER A 6 12.11 -2.64 -0.03
C SER A 6 10.98 -2.23 0.93
N SER A 7 10.81 -0.92 1.13
CA SER A 7 9.85 -0.34 2.05
C SER A 7 8.77 0.43 1.29
N VAL A 8 7.70 0.84 1.99
CA VAL A 8 6.65 1.69 1.43
C VAL A 8 6.44 2.91 2.31
N TYR A 9 6.17 4.06 1.69
CA TYR A 9 5.78 5.29 2.36
C TYR A 9 4.28 5.53 2.14
N LEU A 10 3.51 5.44 3.22
CA LEU A 10 2.11 5.85 3.27
C LEU A 10 2.05 7.37 3.21
N SER A 11 1.67 7.87 2.04
CA SER A 11 1.56 9.29 1.80
C SER A 11 0.18 9.80 2.20
N GLY A 12 0.17 10.96 2.85
CA GLY A 12 -1.02 11.71 3.20
C GLY A 12 -1.18 12.93 2.30
N TRP A 13 -1.18 14.12 2.92
CA TRP A 13 -1.40 15.39 2.23
C TRP A 13 -0.10 16.15 1.96
N GLU A 14 1.01 15.45 1.67
CA GLU A 14 2.32 16.09 1.53
C GLU A 14 2.39 17.11 0.39
N TYR A 15 1.47 17.08 -0.57
CA TYR A 15 1.32 18.15 -1.57
C TYR A 15 1.14 19.53 -0.95
N ASN A 16 0.60 19.63 0.29
CA ASN A 16 0.45 20.91 0.98
C ASN A 16 1.78 21.52 1.44
N ARG A 17 2.87 20.75 1.44
CA ARG A 17 4.24 21.23 1.69
C ARG A 17 4.75 22.07 0.52
N LEU A 18 4.23 21.87 -0.69
CA LEU A 18 4.54 22.73 -1.84
C LEU A 18 3.98 24.14 -1.66
N LEU A 19 2.84 24.28 -0.97
CA LEU A 19 2.17 25.55 -0.69
C LEU A 19 2.83 26.38 0.42
N GLN A 20 4.05 26.03 0.85
CA GLN A 20 4.78 26.69 1.94
C GLN A 20 6.19 27.04 1.53
N ALA A 21 6.70 28.19 1.99
CA ALA A 21 8.06 28.62 1.69
C ALA A 21 9.13 27.57 2.09
N ASP A 22 8.94 26.90 3.23
CA ASP A 22 9.83 25.83 3.71
C ASP A 22 9.08 24.49 3.77
N PRO A 23 9.37 23.54 2.84
CA PRO A 23 8.66 22.26 2.76
C PRO A 23 8.99 21.32 3.93
N THR A 24 10.02 21.63 4.72
CA THR A 24 10.49 20.79 5.85
C THR A 24 9.77 21.10 7.16
N ARG A 25 9.03 22.22 7.22
CA ARG A 25 8.25 22.58 8.40
C ARG A 25 7.10 21.60 8.61
N PRO A 26 6.76 21.28 9.87
CA PRO A 26 5.60 20.45 10.14
C PRO A 26 4.28 21.02 9.61
N ARG A 27 3.44 20.14 9.06
CA ARG A 27 2.14 20.48 8.46
C ARG A 27 1.09 19.48 8.88
N ILE A 28 -0.17 19.91 8.81
CA ILE A 28 -1.29 19.00 8.85
C ILE A 28 -1.16 17.96 7.73
N SER A 29 -1.36 16.68 8.07
CA SER A 29 -1.43 15.58 7.12
C SER A 29 -2.31 14.50 7.72
N ALA A 30 -2.98 13.70 6.90
CA ALA A 30 -3.78 12.56 7.32
C ALA A 30 -3.49 11.39 6.39
N LEU A 31 -3.58 10.16 6.90
CA LEU A 31 -3.33 8.97 6.09
C LEU A 31 -4.63 8.49 5.44
N PRO A 32 -4.57 7.98 4.19
CA PRO A 32 -5.71 7.32 3.60
C PRO A 32 -5.98 6.02 4.35
N ALA A 33 -7.04 5.98 5.16
CA ALA A 33 -7.49 4.77 5.84
C ALA A 33 -7.92 3.65 4.86
N SER A 34 -8.09 3.99 3.57
CA SER A 34 -8.45 3.06 2.50
C SER A 34 -7.48 1.91 2.31
N ILE A 35 -6.24 2.03 2.79
CA ILE A 35 -5.30 0.91 2.84
C ILE A 35 -5.84 -0.30 3.61
N LEU A 36 -6.82 -0.13 4.51
CA LEU A 36 -7.38 -1.23 5.32
C LEU A 36 -8.42 -2.07 4.56
N TRP A 37 -9.10 -1.51 3.56
CA TRP A 37 -10.16 -2.20 2.80
C TRP A 37 -9.86 -2.32 1.30
N ASN A 38 -8.78 -1.69 0.81
CA ASN A 38 -8.27 -1.84 -0.55
C ASN A 38 -7.10 -2.85 -0.62
N GLY A 39 -7.24 -3.95 0.12
CA GLY A 39 -6.36 -5.12 0.06
C GLY A 39 -5.08 -5.08 0.91
N SER A 40 -4.81 -3.98 1.64
CA SER A 40 -3.76 -3.86 2.66
C SER A 40 -2.36 -4.33 2.28
N HIS A 41 -2.06 -4.34 0.99
CA HIS A 41 -0.81 -4.82 0.43
C HIS A 41 0.40 -4.03 0.94
N GLN A 42 0.22 -2.72 1.20
CA GLN A 42 1.25 -1.89 1.82
C GLN A 42 1.70 -2.43 3.20
N LEU A 43 0.84 -3.13 3.93
CA LEU A 43 1.13 -3.57 5.30
C LEU A 43 1.84 -4.93 5.38
N TRP A 44 1.69 -5.79 4.36
CA TRP A 44 2.28 -7.14 4.36
C TRP A 44 3.30 -7.39 3.25
N MET A 45 3.29 -6.62 2.15
CA MET A 45 4.24 -6.82 1.05
C MET A 45 5.62 -6.21 1.31
N PHE A 46 5.74 -5.20 2.16
CA PHE A 46 6.98 -4.42 2.33
C PHE A 46 7.62 -4.63 3.70
N GLU A 47 8.96 -4.57 3.77
CA GLU A 47 9.72 -4.82 5.00
C GLU A 47 9.47 -3.77 6.07
N GLN A 48 9.21 -2.53 5.68
CA GLN A 48 8.87 -1.44 6.59
C GLN A 48 7.83 -0.55 5.94
N VAL A 49 6.97 0.00 6.78
CA VAL A 49 5.97 1.00 6.41
C VAL A 49 6.39 2.31 7.04
N TYR A 50 6.47 3.37 6.25
CA TYR A 50 6.80 4.71 6.72
C TYR A 50 5.60 5.63 6.58
N CYS A 51 5.48 6.62 7.46
CA CYS A 51 4.58 7.76 7.28
C CYS A 51 5.20 9.03 7.87
N ALA A 52 4.66 10.20 7.53
CA ALA A 52 5.07 11.43 8.19
C ALA A 52 4.66 11.39 9.68
N ARG A 53 5.50 11.91 10.57
CA ARG A 53 5.16 11.99 12.00
C ARG A 53 3.85 12.75 12.22
N GLU A 54 3.63 13.80 11.44
CA GLU A 54 2.44 14.64 11.56
C GLU A 54 1.17 13.87 11.19
N SER A 55 1.23 12.98 10.18
CA SER A 55 0.10 12.11 9.86
C SER A 55 -0.19 11.14 11.00
N PHE A 56 0.85 10.51 11.56
CA PHE A 56 0.71 9.60 12.70
C PHE A 56 0.09 10.29 13.92
N GLU A 57 0.59 11.48 14.29
CA GLU A 57 0.07 12.27 15.41
C GLU A 57 -1.38 12.70 15.17
N ASN A 58 -1.73 13.12 13.96
CA ASN A 58 -3.08 13.50 13.59
C ASN A 58 -4.07 12.32 13.74
N GLU A 59 -3.73 11.14 13.24
CA GLU A 59 -4.58 9.95 13.31
C GLU A 59 -4.76 9.44 14.75
N ILE A 60 -3.72 9.55 15.59
CA ILE A 60 -3.80 9.28 17.03
C ILE A 60 -4.78 10.25 17.70
N GLU A 61 -4.66 11.55 17.44
CA GLU A 61 -5.56 12.53 18.05
C GLU A 61 -7.01 12.35 17.54
N ALA A 62 -7.19 12.01 16.26
CA ALA A 62 -8.50 11.67 15.69
C ALA A 62 -9.13 10.47 16.43
N THR A 63 -8.33 9.46 16.75
CA THR A 63 -8.75 8.29 17.53
C THR A 63 -9.18 8.71 18.93
N ASP A 64 -8.35 9.49 19.62
CA ASP A 64 -8.58 9.84 21.02
C ASP A 64 -9.78 10.77 21.22
N ARG A 65 -10.02 11.66 20.25
CA ARG A 65 -11.14 12.63 20.31
C ARG A 65 -12.43 12.11 19.71
N LEU A 66 -12.34 11.49 18.52
CA LEU A 66 -13.50 11.13 17.70
C LEU A 66 -13.79 9.63 17.71
N GLY A 67 -12.89 8.80 18.24
CA GLY A 67 -13.02 7.34 18.24
C GLY A 67 -12.75 6.70 16.88
N TRP A 68 -12.12 7.42 15.95
CA TRP A 68 -11.75 6.87 14.64
C TRP A 68 -10.72 5.74 14.79
N VAL A 69 -10.85 4.68 14.01
CA VAL A 69 -10.03 3.46 14.23
C VAL A 69 -8.54 3.66 13.88
N ASN A 70 -8.22 4.58 12.97
CA ASN A 70 -6.97 4.55 12.23
C ASN A 70 -5.73 4.73 13.14
N GLY A 71 -5.79 5.60 14.15
CA GLY A 71 -4.69 5.73 15.12
C GLY A 71 -4.51 4.49 16.01
N THR A 72 -5.57 3.71 16.28
CA THR A 72 -5.41 2.40 16.95
C THR A 72 -4.62 1.44 16.07
N VAL A 73 -4.94 1.37 14.78
CA VAL A 73 -4.20 0.56 13.80
C VAL A 73 -2.74 0.98 13.74
N LEU A 74 -2.46 2.27 13.61
CA LEU A 74 -1.09 2.77 13.49
C LEU A 74 -0.27 2.53 14.76
N ARG A 75 -0.87 2.63 15.96
CA ARG A 75 -0.19 2.27 17.22
C ARG A 75 0.16 0.79 17.26
N ASP A 76 -0.76 -0.08 16.87
CA ASP A 76 -0.51 -1.53 16.80
C ASP A 76 0.64 -1.81 15.79
N LEU A 77 0.60 -1.22 14.59
CA LEU A 77 1.67 -1.39 13.59
C LEU A 77 3.03 -0.84 14.07
N GLN A 78 3.04 0.26 14.81
CA GLN A 78 4.28 0.81 15.38
C GLN A 78 4.82 -0.08 16.50
N HIS A 79 3.94 -0.63 17.35
CA HIS A 79 4.31 -1.53 18.44
C HIS A 79 4.98 -2.81 17.92
N GLU A 80 4.46 -3.36 16.82
CA GLU A 80 5.03 -4.54 16.14
C GLU A 80 6.29 -4.22 15.31
N GLY A 81 6.78 -2.97 15.33
CA GLY A 81 7.95 -2.56 14.57
C GLY A 81 7.75 -2.54 13.03
N ILE A 82 6.50 -2.54 12.58
CA ILE A 82 6.11 -2.50 11.16
C ILE A 82 6.10 -1.06 10.64
N LEU A 83 5.57 -0.12 11.45
CA LEU A 83 5.44 1.29 11.11
C LEU A 83 6.54 2.14 11.73
N ARG A 84 7.19 2.97 10.91
CA ARG A 84 8.14 4.01 11.32
C ARG A 84 7.64 5.39 10.93
N THR A 85 7.84 6.36 11.82
CA THR A 85 7.49 7.76 11.56
C THR A 85 8.71 8.53 11.08
N VAL A 86 8.50 9.39 10.08
CA VAL A 86 9.52 10.29 9.54
C VAL A 86 9.23 11.70 10.03
N ASP A 87 10.10 12.25 10.87
CA ASP A 87 10.03 13.66 11.27
C ASP A 87 10.85 14.53 10.31
N TRP A 88 10.12 15.22 9.42
CA TRP A 88 10.68 16.12 8.41
C TRP A 88 11.52 17.26 9.02
N LYS A 89 11.20 17.66 10.26
CA LYS A 89 11.96 18.68 10.99
C LYS A 89 13.35 18.20 11.37
N THR A 90 13.54 16.90 11.57
CA THR A 90 14.82 16.30 12.03
C THR A 90 15.64 15.67 10.91
N LEU A 91 15.20 15.78 9.66
CA LEU A 91 15.95 15.24 8.52
C LEU A 91 17.37 15.83 8.42
N PRO A 92 18.33 15.07 7.87
CA PRO A 92 19.66 15.57 7.55
C PRO A 92 19.62 16.85 6.72
N VAL A 93 20.61 17.73 6.91
CA VAL A 93 20.66 19.04 6.24
C VAL A 93 20.67 18.88 4.73
N GLU A 94 21.42 17.90 4.23
CA GLU A 94 21.55 17.59 2.81
C GLU A 94 20.21 17.19 2.18
N LEU A 95 19.40 16.43 2.92
CA LEU A 95 18.07 16.03 2.50
C LEU A 95 17.09 17.20 2.52
N LYS A 96 17.18 18.07 3.53
CA LYS A 96 16.38 19.31 3.60
C LYS A 96 16.69 20.25 2.43
N ASP A 97 17.95 20.39 2.06
CA ASP A 97 18.36 21.21 0.91
C ASP A 97 17.90 20.59 -0.41
N ARG A 98 17.95 19.26 -0.53
CA ARG A 98 17.34 18.55 -1.67
C ARG A 98 15.84 18.81 -1.75
N LEU A 99 15.10 18.70 -0.65
CA LEU A 99 13.66 18.99 -0.60
C LEU A 99 13.33 20.43 -1.01
N ARG A 100 14.12 21.42 -0.59
CA ARG A 100 13.93 22.82 -1.00
C ARG A 100 14.11 23.00 -2.51
N ARG A 101 15.15 22.40 -3.10
CA ARG A 101 15.37 22.43 -4.56
C ARG A 101 14.27 21.69 -5.31
N THR A 102 13.88 20.51 -4.84
CA THR A 102 12.77 19.72 -5.41
C THR A 102 11.46 20.49 -5.36
N ARG A 103 11.17 21.21 -4.27
CA ARG A 103 10.01 22.09 -4.19
C ARG A 103 10.05 23.15 -5.29
N THR A 104 11.16 23.87 -5.44
CA THR A 104 11.28 24.92 -6.48
C THR A 104 11.02 24.34 -7.87
N ALA A 105 11.65 23.22 -8.22
CA ALA A 105 11.45 22.55 -9.51
C ALA A 105 10.01 22.01 -9.68
N ALA A 106 9.40 21.48 -8.61
CA ALA A 106 8.01 21.01 -8.64
C ALA A 106 7.05 22.18 -8.91
N LEU A 107 7.29 23.36 -8.33
CA LEU A 107 6.45 24.55 -8.54
C LEU A 107 6.60 25.19 -9.92
N GLU A 108 7.73 24.99 -10.62
CA GLU A 108 7.86 25.35 -12.03
C GLU A 108 6.91 24.53 -12.92
N ARG A 109 6.68 23.26 -12.57
CA ARG A 109 5.77 22.35 -13.30
C ARG A 109 4.32 22.46 -12.84
N LEU A 110 4.10 22.58 -11.54
CA LEU A 110 2.79 22.67 -10.89
C LEU A 110 2.77 23.90 -9.97
N PRO A 111 2.47 25.10 -10.51
CA PRO A 111 2.41 26.32 -9.72
C PRO A 111 1.41 26.21 -8.56
N GLU A 112 1.65 26.97 -7.48
CA GLU A 112 0.79 26.95 -6.28
C GLU A 112 -0.69 27.19 -6.62
N ALA A 113 -0.98 28.09 -7.56
CA ALA A 113 -2.35 28.36 -8.01
C ALA A 113 -3.03 27.11 -8.61
N ARG A 114 -2.30 26.27 -9.35
CA ARG A 114 -2.82 25.02 -9.91
C ARG A 114 -3.09 23.99 -8.81
N ILE A 115 -2.20 23.88 -7.83
CA ILE A 115 -2.39 22.99 -6.68
C ILE A 115 -3.63 23.41 -5.87
N ARG A 116 -3.80 24.71 -5.62
CA ARG A 116 -4.99 25.25 -4.93
C ARG A 116 -6.27 25.00 -5.70
N ALA A 117 -6.25 25.21 -7.01
CA ALA A 117 -7.39 24.89 -7.88
C ALA A 117 -7.72 23.39 -7.82
N ALA A 118 -6.70 22.52 -7.85
CA ALA A 118 -6.90 21.07 -7.72
C ALA A 118 -7.51 20.67 -6.37
N ILE A 119 -7.10 21.32 -5.26
CA ILE A 119 -7.72 21.14 -3.94
C ILE A 119 -9.19 21.55 -3.98
N ASN A 120 -9.48 22.75 -4.46
CA ASN A 120 -10.85 23.28 -4.49
C ASN A 120 -11.79 22.48 -5.40
N ASN A 121 -11.26 21.93 -6.49
CA ASN A 121 -12.03 21.18 -7.49
C ASN A 121 -12.04 19.66 -7.25
N GLY A 122 -11.31 19.14 -6.27
CA GLY A 122 -11.19 17.71 -6.02
C GLY A 122 -10.42 16.94 -7.10
N GLU A 123 -9.44 17.57 -7.75
CA GLU A 123 -8.66 16.97 -8.84
C GLU A 123 -7.56 16.04 -8.30
N ALA A 124 -7.95 14.80 -7.96
CA ALA A 124 -7.06 13.83 -7.32
C ALA A 124 -5.76 13.55 -8.10
N SER A 125 -5.83 13.40 -9.43
CA SER A 125 -4.66 13.11 -10.28
C SER A 125 -3.55 14.17 -10.16
N THR A 126 -3.92 15.46 -10.17
CA THR A 126 -2.96 16.55 -10.03
C THR A 126 -2.35 16.58 -8.62
N LEU A 127 -3.13 16.27 -7.58
CA LEU A 127 -2.62 16.19 -6.21
C LEU A 127 -1.71 14.98 -5.97
N GLU A 128 -1.99 13.85 -6.60
CA GLU A 128 -1.12 12.67 -6.61
C GLU A 128 0.22 12.98 -7.28
N LEU A 129 0.20 13.64 -8.44
CA LEU A 129 1.44 14.08 -9.09
C LEU A 129 2.23 15.05 -8.20
N ALA A 130 1.56 16.04 -7.60
CA ALA A 130 2.20 16.99 -6.70
C ALA A 130 2.87 16.30 -5.50
N LYS A 131 2.21 15.28 -4.94
CA LYS A 131 2.70 14.45 -3.83
C LYS A 131 3.95 13.64 -4.24
N ILE A 132 3.90 12.97 -5.39
CA ILE A 132 5.05 12.21 -5.92
C ILE A 132 6.27 13.12 -6.11
N LEU A 133 6.07 14.30 -6.71
CA LEU A 133 7.17 15.24 -6.98
C LEU A 133 7.88 15.69 -5.70
N ILE A 134 7.16 16.01 -4.62
CA ILE A 134 7.78 16.47 -3.37
C ILE A 134 8.35 15.33 -2.52
N LEU A 135 7.81 14.11 -2.65
CA LEU A 135 8.22 12.95 -1.86
C LEU A 135 9.49 12.28 -2.35
N GLU A 136 9.86 12.41 -3.63
CA GLU A 136 10.99 11.69 -4.23
C GLU A 136 12.28 11.69 -3.38
N PRO A 137 12.73 12.82 -2.79
CA PRO A 137 13.91 12.81 -1.92
C PRO A 137 13.76 11.94 -0.66
N ILE A 138 12.56 11.90 -0.07
CA ILE A 138 12.23 11.06 1.10
C ILE A 138 12.24 9.59 0.69
N LEU A 139 11.56 9.27 -0.43
CA LEU A 139 11.47 7.91 -0.95
C LEU A 139 12.86 7.32 -1.22
N ASP A 140 13.75 8.10 -1.83
CA ASP A 140 15.12 7.67 -2.07
C ASP A 140 15.92 7.45 -0.78
N HIS A 141 15.79 8.38 0.18
CA HIS A 141 16.57 8.32 1.42
C HIS A 141 16.20 7.11 2.29
N PHE A 142 14.91 6.78 2.35
CA PHE A 142 14.40 5.68 3.17
C PHE A 142 14.23 4.36 2.40
N GLY A 143 14.58 4.32 1.10
CA GLY A 143 14.39 3.11 0.29
C GLY A 143 12.93 2.71 0.14
N CYS A 144 12.04 3.69 -0.05
CA CYS A 144 10.60 3.49 -0.10
C CYS A 144 10.03 3.61 -1.51
N PHE A 145 9.03 2.80 -1.81
CA PHE A 145 8.03 3.10 -2.83
C PHE A 145 6.96 4.04 -2.26
N GLU A 146 6.36 4.85 -3.11
CA GLU A 146 5.13 5.57 -2.74
C GLU A 146 3.97 4.56 -2.71
N SER A 147 3.10 4.67 -1.71
CA SER A 147 1.99 3.73 -1.48
C SER A 147 0.95 3.62 -2.59
N GLY A 148 0.82 4.62 -3.46
CA GLY A 148 -0.21 4.72 -4.49
C GLY A 148 -1.63 4.83 -3.93
N ALA A 149 -1.79 5.06 -2.62
CA ALA A 149 -3.10 5.13 -2.00
C ALA A 149 -3.82 6.41 -2.48
N PRO A 150 -5.01 6.30 -3.09
CA PRO A 150 -5.65 7.42 -3.76
C PRO A 150 -6.05 8.50 -2.75
N ASN A 151 -5.78 9.76 -3.09
CA ASN A 151 -6.34 10.89 -2.37
C ASN A 151 -7.87 10.79 -2.36
N SER A 152 -8.46 10.82 -1.17
CA SER A 152 -9.91 10.74 -1.00
C SER A 152 -10.62 12.07 -1.32
N ILE A 153 -9.91 13.10 -1.79
CA ILE A 153 -10.45 14.46 -1.99
C ILE A 153 -11.74 14.51 -2.81
N SER A 154 -11.89 13.60 -3.78
CA SER A 154 -13.08 13.47 -4.63
C SER A 154 -14.35 13.13 -3.86
N ASN A 155 -14.24 12.64 -2.62
CA ASN A 155 -15.38 12.37 -1.75
C ASN A 155 -16.02 13.65 -1.21
N TRP A 156 -15.29 14.77 -1.20
CA TRP A 156 -15.74 16.05 -0.63
C TRP A 156 -15.94 17.15 -1.68
N SER A 157 -15.67 16.89 -2.98
CA SER A 157 -15.91 17.86 -4.04
C SER A 157 -17.36 17.82 -4.53
N SER A 158 -18.02 18.98 -4.54
CA SER A 158 -19.44 19.14 -4.92
C SER A 158 -19.75 18.74 -6.37
N GLY A 159 -18.74 18.75 -7.25
CA GLY A 159 -18.78 18.05 -8.52
C GLY A 159 -18.05 16.73 -8.36
N ARG A 160 -18.77 15.60 -8.35
CA ARG A 160 -18.15 14.31 -8.69
C ARG A 160 -17.62 14.48 -10.11
N PRO A 161 -16.31 14.53 -10.35
CA PRO A 161 -15.82 14.42 -11.70
C PRO A 161 -16.33 13.07 -12.23
N ALA A 162 -16.78 13.01 -13.49
CA ALA A 162 -16.89 11.73 -14.17
C ALA A 162 -15.56 10.99 -13.98
N PRO A 163 -15.56 9.65 -13.77
CA PRO A 163 -14.33 8.91 -13.57
C PRO A 163 -13.40 9.21 -14.74
N THR A 164 -12.43 10.09 -14.50
CA THR A 164 -11.33 10.31 -15.42
C THR A 164 -10.59 8.99 -15.45
N ASP A 165 -10.30 8.51 -16.66
CA ASP A 165 -9.52 7.30 -16.86
C ASP A 165 -8.35 7.34 -15.87
N PRO A 166 -8.23 6.32 -14.98
CA PRO A 166 -7.15 6.32 -14.03
C PRO A 166 -5.88 6.49 -14.84
N LEU A 167 -5.12 7.56 -14.58
CA LEU A 167 -3.68 7.58 -14.89
C LEU A 167 -3.21 6.21 -14.49
N ARG A 168 -2.66 5.45 -15.44
CA ARG A 168 -2.17 4.09 -15.23
C ARG A 168 -1.14 4.13 -14.09
N ALA A 169 -1.62 4.07 -12.85
CA ALA A 169 -0.94 3.34 -11.81
C ALA A 169 -0.74 1.95 -12.42
N PRO A 170 0.40 1.29 -12.21
CA PRO A 170 0.62 -0.07 -12.68
C PRO A 170 -0.35 -1.02 -11.97
N SER A 171 -1.60 -1.00 -12.41
CA SER A 171 -2.77 -1.70 -11.90
C SER A 171 -2.67 -3.20 -12.17
N THR A 172 -1.74 -3.61 -13.01
CA THR A 172 -1.47 -5.00 -13.31
C THR A 172 -0.95 -5.74 -12.07
N LEU A 173 -0.24 -5.10 -11.14
CA LEU A 173 0.46 -5.82 -10.07
C LEU A 173 -0.39 -6.18 -8.86
N THR A 174 -1.27 -5.29 -8.45
CA THR A 174 -2.22 -5.53 -7.36
C THR A 174 -3.31 -6.55 -7.74
N HIS A 175 -3.70 -6.60 -9.02
CA HIS A 175 -4.64 -7.61 -9.52
C HIS A 175 -4.04 -9.02 -9.60
N LEU A 176 -2.73 -9.12 -9.84
CA LEU A 176 -2.05 -10.42 -10.02
C LEU A 176 -1.71 -11.10 -8.69
N LEU A 177 -1.49 -10.35 -7.61
CA LEU A 177 -1.16 -10.93 -6.30
C LEU A 177 -2.35 -11.57 -5.56
N ALA A 178 -3.50 -11.70 -6.24
CA ALA A 178 -4.81 -12.11 -5.73
C ALA A 178 -5.36 -11.09 -4.72
N ASN A 179 -6.66 -10.78 -4.85
CA ASN A 179 -7.48 -9.94 -3.96
C ASN A 179 -6.82 -9.76 -2.58
N GLY A 180 -6.11 -8.65 -2.39
CA GLY A 180 -5.32 -8.43 -1.18
C GLY A 180 -6.17 -8.59 0.07
N LEU A 181 -5.53 -8.98 1.19
CA LEU A 181 -6.23 -9.11 2.46
C LEU A 181 -6.98 -7.82 2.78
N GLN A 182 -8.31 -7.87 2.76
CA GLN A 182 -9.13 -6.79 3.29
C GLN A 182 -9.17 -6.96 4.80
N VAL A 183 -8.32 -6.20 5.50
CA VAL A 183 -8.26 -6.28 6.97
C VAL A 183 -9.51 -5.66 7.60
N CYS A 184 -10.08 -4.65 6.94
CA CYS A 184 -11.38 -4.11 7.26
C CYS A 184 -12.32 -4.23 6.06
N ARG A 185 -13.61 -4.41 6.32
CA ARG A 185 -14.63 -4.17 5.29
C ARG A 185 -14.69 -2.67 4.98
N PRO A 186 -15.14 -2.28 3.78
CA PRO A 186 -15.36 -0.87 3.47
C PRO A 186 -16.24 -0.17 4.53
N PRO A 187 -15.95 1.09 4.88
CA PRO A 187 -16.74 1.85 5.85
C PRO A 187 -18.21 1.90 5.44
N GLY A 188 -19.11 1.62 6.39
CA GLY A 188 -20.55 1.62 6.12
C GLY A 188 -21.12 0.27 5.70
N THR A 189 -20.30 -0.79 5.68
CA THR A 189 -20.75 -2.15 5.33
C THR A 189 -21.41 -2.81 6.53
N GLY A 190 -22.65 -3.30 6.35
CA GLY A 190 -23.37 -3.99 7.42
C GLY A 190 -23.85 -3.09 8.56
N ILE A 191 -23.90 -1.77 8.33
CA ILE A 191 -24.52 -0.80 9.25
C ILE A 191 -25.85 -0.30 8.69
N SER A 192 -26.73 0.21 9.56
CA SER A 192 -28.05 0.71 9.15
C SER A 192 -27.96 1.88 8.16
N ASP A 193 -28.90 1.96 7.23
CA ASP A 193 -29.02 3.08 6.29
C ASP A 193 -29.15 4.43 7.00
N GLU A 194 -29.80 4.45 8.17
CA GLU A 194 -29.92 5.65 8.98
C GLU A 194 -28.59 6.13 9.54
N ALA A 195 -27.72 5.22 9.99
CA ALA A 195 -26.36 5.57 10.40
C ALA A 195 -25.54 6.10 9.21
N ASN A 196 -25.61 5.43 8.05
CA ASN A 196 -24.96 5.88 6.82
C ASN A 196 -25.41 7.28 6.40
N ARG A 197 -26.72 7.56 6.45
CA ARG A 197 -27.27 8.89 6.13
C ARG A 197 -26.82 9.96 7.12
N ARG A 198 -26.82 9.67 8.42
CA ARG A 198 -26.34 10.60 9.45
C ARG A 198 -24.87 10.95 9.26
N GLN A 199 -24.01 9.95 9.02
CA GLN A 199 -22.59 10.21 8.74
C GLN A 199 -22.42 11.07 7.48
N ARG A 200 -23.11 10.73 6.39
CA ARG A 200 -23.05 11.49 5.14
C ARG A 200 -23.51 12.94 5.31
N HIS A 201 -24.57 13.16 6.09
CA HIS A 201 -25.06 14.49 6.38
C HIS A 201 -24.00 15.35 7.08
N VAL A 202 -23.28 14.79 8.05
CA VAL A 202 -22.17 15.50 8.73
C VAL A 202 -21.01 15.76 7.77
N GLN A 203 -20.66 14.78 6.94
CA GLN A 203 -19.63 14.94 5.90
C GLN A 203 -19.98 16.11 4.97
N GLU A 204 -21.22 16.19 4.48
CA GLU A 204 -21.66 17.22 3.54
C GLU A 204 -21.81 18.61 4.19
N THR A 205 -22.35 18.69 5.42
CA THR A 205 -22.71 19.97 6.05
C THR A 205 -21.64 20.56 6.97
N VAL A 206 -20.76 19.71 7.53
CA VAL A 206 -19.73 20.12 8.48
C VAL A 206 -18.34 19.96 7.88
N GLU A 207 -18.00 18.78 7.35
CA GLU A 207 -16.64 18.52 6.86
C GLU A 207 -16.33 19.24 5.55
N SER A 208 -17.13 19.01 4.50
CA SER A 208 -16.86 19.49 3.14
C SER A 208 -16.52 20.99 3.06
N PRO A 209 -17.20 21.90 3.80
CA PRO A 209 -16.82 23.32 3.83
C PRO A 209 -15.42 23.61 4.38
N MET A 210 -14.88 22.75 5.24
CA MET A 210 -13.56 22.91 5.85
C MET A 210 -12.43 22.27 5.03
N ILE A 211 -12.73 21.19 4.29
CA ILE A 211 -11.73 20.34 3.63
C ILE A 211 -10.76 21.14 2.75
N PRO A 212 -11.17 22.07 1.87
CA PRO A 212 -10.21 22.79 1.02
C PRO A 212 -9.16 23.56 1.83
N HIS A 213 -9.58 24.29 2.86
CA HIS A 213 -8.66 25.04 3.73
C HIS A 213 -7.83 24.13 4.63
N LEU A 214 -8.41 23.01 5.09
CA LEU A 214 -7.72 21.98 5.86
C LEU A 214 -6.57 21.35 5.06
N LEU A 215 -6.86 20.93 3.83
CA LEU A 215 -5.88 20.31 2.93
C LEU A 215 -4.79 21.29 2.52
N ALA A 216 -5.13 22.54 2.25
CA ALA A 216 -4.14 23.58 1.96
C ALA A 216 -3.33 24.00 3.21
N GLY A 217 -3.84 23.73 4.41
CA GLY A 217 -3.26 24.14 5.68
C GLY A 217 -3.27 25.66 5.82
N GLU A 218 -4.44 26.27 5.63
CA GLU A 218 -4.68 27.72 5.60
C GLU A 218 -5.61 28.20 6.72
N GLY A 219 -5.57 29.51 7.00
CA GLY A 219 -6.41 30.13 8.03
C GLY A 219 -6.19 29.49 9.39
N GLU A 220 -7.25 28.98 10.00
CA GLU A 220 -7.19 28.28 11.29
C GLU A 220 -6.45 26.93 11.23
N PHE A 221 -6.24 26.36 10.03
CA PHE A 221 -5.61 25.04 9.84
C PHE A 221 -4.10 25.09 9.57
N GLN A 222 -3.44 26.22 9.87
CA GLN A 222 -1.99 26.37 9.66
C GLN A 222 -1.16 25.58 10.69
N GLY A 223 -0.01 25.06 10.24
CA GLY A 223 1.01 24.43 11.09
C GLY A 223 0.75 22.96 11.42
N ALA A 224 1.56 22.41 12.33
CA ALA A 224 1.57 20.98 12.68
C ALA A 224 0.22 20.49 13.23
N ARG A 225 -0.38 21.29 14.12
CA ARG A 225 -1.66 20.99 14.79
C ARG A 225 -2.86 21.62 14.08
N GLY A 226 -2.73 21.88 12.77
CA GLY A 226 -3.79 22.45 11.96
C GLY A 226 -5.10 21.64 11.97
N PHE A 227 -5.06 20.36 12.38
CA PHE A 227 -6.24 19.50 12.50
C PHE A 227 -7.12 19.79 13.73
N VAL A 228 -6.61 20.49 14.75
CA VAL A 228 -7.33 20.69 16.02
C VAL A 228 -8.66 21.44 15.85
N PRO A 229 -8.75 22.54 15.08
CA PRO A 229 -10.04 23.21 14.84
C PRO A 229 -11.07 22.32 14.14
N TYR A 230 -10.61 21.48 13.21
CA TYR A 230 -11.44 20.51 12.50
C TYR A 230 -12.01 19.46 13.48
N PHE A 231 -11.18 18.87 14.32
CA PHE A 231 -11.65 17.91 15.33
C PHE A 231 -12.60 18.54 16.35
N ARG A 232 -12.31 19.76 16.83
CA ARG A 232 -13.19 20.47 17.78
C ARG A 232 -14.59 20.69 17.20
N LYS A 233 -14.72 20.94 15.89
CA LYS A 233 -16.01 21.05 15.21
C LYS A 233 -16.71 19.69 15.11
N LEU A 234 -15.96 18.62 14.81
CA LEU A 234 -16.51 17.26 14.68
C LEU A 234 -16.86 16.56 16.00
N GLU A 235 -16.27 16.96 17.13
CA GLU A 235 -16.57 16.39 18.46
C GLU A 235 -18.08 16.37 18.76
N ARG A 236 -18.83 17.39 18.31
CA ARG A 236 -20.30 17.49 18.47
C ARG A 236 -21.10 16.50 17.62
N HIS A 237 -20.44 15.87 16.65
CA HIS A 237 -21.04 14.96 15.68
C HIS A 237 -20.43 13.56 15.76
N ARG A 238 -19.68 13.25 16.83
CA ARG A 238 -19.00 11.96 17.03
C ARG A 238 -19.96 10.77 16.85
N ASP A 239 -21.17 10.87 17.39
CA ASP A 239 -22.18 9.80 17.35
C ASP A 239 -22.57 9.42 15.91
N ALA A 240 -22.44 10.34 14.95
CA ALA A 240 -22.70 10.06 13.53
C ALA A 240 -21.72 9.03 12.94
N TYR A 241 -20.52 8.89 13.52
CA TYR A 241 -19.48 7.95 13.07
C TYR A 241 -19.43 6.67 13.90
N GLU A 242 -20.18 6.56 15.00
CA GLU A 242 -20.04 5.47 15.99
C GLU A 242 -20.25 4.09 15.36
N ALA A 243 -21.25 3.93 14.49
CA ALA A 243 -21.54 2.66 13.83
C ALA A 243 -20.37 2.22 12.93
N THR A 244 -19.85 3.14 12.12
CA THR A 244 -18.69 2.89 11.25
C THR A 244 -17.42 2.63 12.05
N ASN A 245 -17.17 3.40 13.11
CA ASN A 245 -16.03 3.20 13.99
C ASN A 245 -16.08 1.83 14.69
N SER A 246 -17.26 1.42 15.14
CA SER A 246 -17.48 0.10 15.77
C SER A 246 -17.24 -1.04 14.79
N GLN A 247 -17.75 -0.90 13.55
CA GLN A 247 -17.50 -1.84 12.45
C GLN A 247 -16.00 -2.00 12.22
N LEU A 248 -15.29 -0.90 11.92
CA LEU A 248 -13.87 -0.95 11.59
C LEU A 248 -12.99 -1.42 12.76
N THR A 249 -13.35 -1.04 13.99
CA THR A 249 -12.64 -1.48 15.19
C THR A 249 -12.80 -2.98 15.41
N SER A 250 -14.03 -3.50 15.21
CA SER A 250 -14.29 -4.94 15.30
C SER A 250 -13.50 -5.70 14.23
N ASP A 251 -13.55 -5.24 12.98
CA ASP A 251 -12.84 -5.87 11.87
C ASP A 251 -11.32 -5.90 12.12
N TRP A 252 -10.72 -4.76 12.52
CA TRP A 252 -9.29 -4.72 12.86
C TRP A 252 -8.91 -5.70 13.98
N ARG A 253 -9.70 -5.75 15.06
CA ARG A 253 -9.45 -6.66 16.18
C ARG A 253 -9.49 -8.13 15.77
N GLN A 254 -10.41 -8.49 14.87
CA GLN A 254 -10.55 -9.86 14.37
C GLN A 254 -9.41 -10.23 13.41
N ASN A 255 -9.01 -9.30 12.54
CA ASN A 255 -8.17 -9.61 11.38
C ASN A 255 -6.68 -9.26 11.57
N LYS A 256 -6.30 -8.44 12.56
CA LYS A 256 -4.89 -8.00 12.70
C LYS A 256 -3.89 -9.15 12.89
N LYS A 257 -4.30 -10.23 13.58
CA LYS A 257 -3.43 -11.41 13.74
C LYS A 257 -3.16 -12.10 12.40
N GLN A 258 -4.18 -12.19 11.54
CA GLN A 258 -4.01 -12.75 10.19
C GLN A 258 -3.07 -11.88 9.36
N LEU A 259 -3.17 -10.55 9.45
CA LEU A 259 -2.23 -9.64 8.80
C LEU A 259 -0.79 -9.91 9.24
N PHE A 260 -0.54 -10.05 10.54
CA PHE A 260 0.81 -10.29 11.07
C PHE A 260 1.34 -11.68 10.68
N SER A 261 0.52 -12.73 10.75
CA SER A 261 0.91 -14.06 10.26
C SER A 261 1.15 -14.09 8.75
N LEU A 262 0.41 -13.32 7.96
CA LEU A 262 0.64 -13.18 6.52
C LEU A 262 1.98 -12.50 6.25
N ARG A 263 2.35 -11.51 7.07
CA ARG A 263 3.63 -10.83 7.01
C ARG A 263 4.80 -11.76 7.36
N GLU A 264 4.67 -12.61 8.37
CA GLU A 264 5.66 -13.65 8.69
C GLU A 264 5.82 -14.69 7.56
N ALA A 265 4.74 -15.01 6.85
CA ALA A 265 4.81 -15.86 5.66
C ALA A 265 5.49 -15.12 4.49
N ALA A 266 5.20 -13.83 4.33
CA ALA A 266 5.81 -12.99 3.29
C ALA A 266 7.31 -12.84 3.51
N ASP A 267 7.75 -12.58 4.74
CA ASP A 267 9.17 -12.50 5.11
C ASP A 267 9.96 -13.74 4.71
N ARG A 268 9.41 -14.92 4.99
CA ARG A 268 10.09 -16.19 4.71
C ARG A 268 10.11 -16.57 3.23
N HIS A 269 9.03 -16.28 2.51
CA HIS A 269 8.76 -16.93 1.22
C HIS A 269 8.50 -15.98 0.05
N LEU A 270 8.22 -14.69 0.32
CA LEU A 270 7.92 -13.69 -0.71
C LEU A 270 9.01 -12.61 -0.80
N TRP A 271 9.35 -11.97 0.32
CA TRP A 271 10.26 -10.82 0.38
C TRP A 271 11.64 -11.08 -0.25
N PRO A 272 12.29 -12.25 -0.10
CA PRO A 272 13.59 -12.48 -0.72
C PRO A 272 13.57 -12.28 -2.24
N ASP A 273 12.54 -12.77 -2.93
CA ASP A 273 12.41 -12.66 -4.38
C ASP A 273 11.73 -11.33 -4.78
N LEU A 274 10.77 -10.86 -3.99
CA LEU A 274 10.07 -9.60 -4.21
C LEU A 274 11.04 -8.42 -4.12
N HIS A 275 11.80 -8.31 -3.02
CA HIS A 275 12.71 -7.19 -2.76
C HIS A 275 14.09 -7.40 -3.37
N GLY A 276 14.61 -8.62 -3.35
CA GLY A 276 15.95 -8.91 -3.87
C GLY A 276 16.02 -8.92 -5.39
N HIS A 277 14.90 -9.03 -6.09
CA HIS A 277 14.90 -9.14 -7.54
C HIS A 277 13.79 -8.35 -8.24
N TRP A 278 12.54 -8.56 -7.87
CA TRP A 278 11.43 -8.04 -8.66
C TRP A 278 11.23 -6.52 -8.55
N LEU A 279 11.17 -5.98 -7.33
CA LEU A 279 11.08 -4.54 -7.11
C LEU A 279 12.27 -3.78 -7.71
N PRO A 280 13.53 -4.28 -7.64
CA PRO A 280 14.65 -3.71 -8.38
C PRO A 280 14.45 -3.67 -9.89
N LEU A 281 13.85 -4.69 -10.52
CA LEU A 281 13.57 -4.67 -11.97
C LEU A 281 12.61 -3.53 -12.33
N ILE A 282 11.53 -3.36 -11.55
CA ILE A 282 10.56 -2.28 -11.77
C ILE A 282 11.21 -0.92 -11.50
N ASN A 283 11.94 -0.81 -10.39
CA ASN A 283 12.55 0.45 -9.99
C ASN A 283 13.65 0.91 -10.94
N ASN A 284 14.30 0.00 -11.68
CA ASN A 284 15.36 0.32 -12.63
C ASN A 284 14.89 0.33 -14.09
N ALA A 285 13.61 0.08 -14.36
CA ALA A 285 13.08 0.24 -15.70
C ALA A 285 13.15 1.71 -16.14
N ASP A 286 13.65 1.93 -17.35
CA ASP A 286 13.82 3.25 -17.96
C ASP A 286 12.83 3.48 -19.12
N SER A 287 11.99 2.49 -19.42
CA SER A 287 10.92 2.58 -20.42
C SER A 287 9.66 1.81 -20.02
N ASP A 288 8.52 2.21 -20.60
CA ASP A 288 7.24 1.49 -20.43
C ASP A 288 7.33 0.03 -20.91
N GLU A 289 8.10 -0.24 -21.97
CA GLU A 289 8.31 -1.60 -22.48
C GLU A 289 9.03 -2.51 -21.49
N GLU A 290 10.01 -1.96 -20.75
CA GLU A 290 10.72 -2.69 -19.70
C GLU A 290 9.83 -2.95 -18.48
N LEU A 291 9.00 -1.97 -18.11
CA LEU A 291 7.99 -2.12 -17.06
C LEU A 291 6.98 -3.22 -17.43
N ASP A 292 6.46 -3.20 -18.66
CA ASP A 292 5.52 -4.21 -19.16
C ASP A 292 6.17 -5.60 -19.16
N ARG A 293 7.45 -5.71 -19.56
CA ARG A 293 8.19 -6.97 -19.54
C ARG A 293 8.34 -7.50 -18.11
N ALA A 294 8.72 -6.65 -17.15
CA ALA A 294 8.84 -7.01 -15.74
C ALA A 294 7.49 -7.45 -15.14
N ALA A 295 6.39 -6.79 -15.49
CA ALA A 295 5.05 -7.17 -15.07
C ALA A 295 4.61 -8.52 -15.66
N GLN A 296 4.91 -8.78 -16.94
CA GLN A 296 4.62 -10.06 -17.60
C GLN A 296 5.43 -11.20 -16.99
N GLU A 297 6.70 -10.99 -16.66
CA GLU A 297 7.56 -11.98 -16.03
C GLU A 297 7.02 -12.38 -14.65
N PHE A 298 6.66 -11.39 -13.83
CA PHE A 298 6.04 -11.63 -12.52
C PHE A 298 4.70 -12.36 -12.62
N SER A 299 3.87 -11.99 -13.60
CA SER A 299 2.63 -12.70 -13.92
C SER A 299 2.85 -14.18 -14.20
N ARG A 300 3.97 -14.53 -14.87
CA ARG A 300 4.34 -15.93 -15.12
C ARG A 300 4.76 -16.64 -13.83
N TRP A 301 5.52 -15.98 -12.96
CA TRP A 301 5.90 -16.56 -11.66
C TRP A 301 4.68 -16.85 -10.79
N ILE A 302 3.76 -15.91 -10.67
CA ILE A 302 2.53 -16.09 -9.90
C ILE A 302 1.71 -17.26 -10.43
N ARG A 303 1.49 -17.34 -11.76
CA ARG A 303 0.73 -18.44 -12.36
C ARG A 303 1.40 -19.80 -12.11
N GLY A 304 2.72 -19.87 -12.25
CA GLY A 304 3.49 -21.08 -11.92
C GLY A 304 3.34 -21.46 -10.45
N ALA A 305 3.49 -20.49 -9.55
CA ALA A 305 3.39 -20.70 -8.11
C ALA A 305 2.00 -21.18 -7.68
N LEU A 306 0.93 -20.55 -8.19
CA LEU A 306 -0.44 -20.95 -7.91
C LEU A 306 -0.77 -22.36 -8.40
N THR A 307 -0.13 -22.80 -9.49
CA THR A 307 -0.29 -24.15 -10.04
C THR A 307 0.28 -25.21 -9.08
N ILE A 308 1.45 -24.95 -8.48
CA ILE A 308 2.13 -25.92 -7.61
C ILE A 308 1.89 -25.70 -6.11
N ALA A 309 1.28 -24.59 -5.69
CA ALA A 309 1.01 -24.26 -4.28
C ALA A 309 0.30 -25.39 -3.49
N PRO A 310 -0.66 -26.15 -4.05
CA PRO A 310 -1.29 -27.25 -3.31
C PRO A 310 -0.32 -28.36 -2.88
N ILE A 311 0.74 -28.59 -3.64
CA ILE A 311 1.64 -29.75 -3.49
C ILE A 311 3.06 -29.38 -3.05
N VAL A 312 3.40 -28.09 -3.01
CA VAL A 312 4.79 -27.63 -2.89
C VAL A 312 5.51 -28.18 -1.66
N LYS A 313 4.84 -28.32 -0.51
CA LYS A 313 5.41 -28.95 0.69
C LYS A 313 5.80 -30.42 0.50
N TYR A 314 5.11 -31.16 -0.37
CA TYR A 314 5.51 -32.54 -0.71
C TYR A 314 6.74 -32.58 -1.62
N LEU A 315 6.93 -31.53 -2.42
CA LEU A 315 8.11 -31.37 -3.27
C LEU A 315 9.35 -30.96 -2.43
N THR A 316 9.15 -30.18 -1.37
CA THR A 316 10.24 -29.66 -0.53
C THR A 316 10.59 -30.52 0.69
N ASN A 317 9.68 -31.33 1.24
CA ASN A 317 9.92 -32.15 2.45
C ASN A 317 10.51 -33.55 2.18
N ARG A 318 11.02 -33.86 0.98
CA ARG A 318 11.71 -35.15 0.75
C ARG A 318 13.18 -35.05 1.18
N PRO A 319 13.70 -35.98 2.01
CA PRO A 319 15.02 -35.91 2.66
C PRO A 319 16.20 -36.25 1.74
N THR A 320 16.07 -35.96 0.45
CA THR A 320 17.18 -36.00 -0.49
C THR A 320 17.38 -34.57 -0.94
N SER A 321 18.60 -34.06 -0.79
CA SER A 321 19.14 -32.98 -1.59
C SER A 321 18.87 -33.27 -3.06
N ILE A 322 17.69 -32.88 -3.55
CA ILE A 322 17.39 -32.88 -4.97
C ILE A 322 18.17 -31.67 -5.47
N ALA A 323 19.42 -31.93 -5.86
CA ALA A 323 20.12 -31.12 -6.81
C ALA A 323 19.09 -30.70 -7.86
N VAL A 324 19.05 -29.40 -8.12
CA VAL A 324 18.07 -28.59 -8.89
C VAL A 324 17.95 -29.03 -10.37
N GLY A 325 18.01 -30.33 -10.67
CA GLY A 325 18.21 -30.91 -12.00
C GLY A 325 17.43 -32.20 -12.30
N GLN A 326 16.71 -32.81 -11.35
CA GLN A 326 16.11 -34.14 -11.59
C GLN A 326 14.69 -34.32 -11.02
N PHE A 327 13.74 -33.54 -11.52
CA PHE A 327 12.42 -34.12 -11.79
C PHE A 327 12.21 -34.10 -13.29
N GLY A 328 12.46 -35.23 -13.93
CA GLY A 328 11.91 -35.47 -15.26
C GLY A 328 10.37 -35.43 -15.21
N PRO A 329 9.69 -35.24 -16.35
CA PRO A 329 8.23 -35.08 -16.42
C PRO A 329 7.46 -36.19 -15.68
N ILE A 330 8.04 -37.40 -15.64
CA ILE A 330 7.49 -38.61 -15.01
C ILE A 330 7.50 -38.54 -13.47
N GLY A 331 8.54 -37.97 -12.85
CA GLY A 331 8.66 -37.91 -11.40
C GLY A 331 7.70 -36.90 -10.76
N LEU A 332 7.49 -35.77 -11.44
CA LEU A 332 6.53 -34.75 -11.04
C LEU A 332 5.09 -35.22 -11.26
N SER A 333 4.77 -35.79 -12.42
CA SER A 333 3.45 -36.36 -12.71
C SER A 333 3.08 -37.52 -11.77
N ALA A 334 4.04 -38.38 -11.39
CA ALA A 334 3.80 -39.43 -10.39
C ALA A 334 3.54 -38.86 -8.98
N ALA A 335 4.27 -37.83 -8.54
CA ALA A 335 4.02 -37.18 -7.26
C ALA A 335 2.66 -36.44 -7.23
N LEU A 336 2.26 -35.86 -8.36
CA LEU A 336 0.98 -35.18 -8.58
C LEU A 336 -0.21 -36.14 -8.58
N ALA A 337 -0.08 -37.26 -9.29
CA ALA A 337 -1.07 -38.33 -9.32
C ALA A 337 -1.25 -38.95 -7.92
N TYR A 338 -0.14 -39.14 -7.19
CA TYR A 338 -0.16 -39.60 -5.79
C TYR A 338 -0.83 -38.60 -4.85
N ALA A 339 -0.76 -37.30 -5.15
CA ALA A 339 -1.43 -36.23 -4.40
C ALA A 339 -2.88 -35.95 -4.85
N GLY A 340 -3.42 -36.69 -5.82
CA GLY A 340 -4.79 -36.55 -6.30
C GLY A 340 -5.07 -35.28 -7.11
N VAL A 341 -4.06 -34.64 -7.68
CA VAL A 341 -4.20 -33.40 -8.46
C VAL A 341 -4.04 -33.69 -9.96
N PRO A 342 -5.10 -33.60 -10.77
CA PRO A 342 -5.00 -33.77 -12.22
C PRO A 342 -4.40 -32.50 -12.84
N LEU A 343 -3.17 -32.60 -13.34
CA LEU A 343 -2.57 -31.57 -14.20
C LEU A 343 -2.65 -32.03 -15.66
N SER A 344 -2.83 -31.08 -16.59
CA SER A 344 -2.76 -31.37 -18.02
C SER A 344 -1.32 -31.67 -18.44
N ASP A 345 -1.15 -32.51 -19.47
CA ASP A 345 0.16 -32.87 -20.02
C ASP A 345 1.00 -31.64 -20.44
N ALA A 346 0.32 -30.56 -20.85
CA ALA A 346 0.95 -29.27 -21.15
C ALA A 346 1.57 -28.59 -19.93
N ALA A 347 0.94 -28.69 -18.75
CA ALA A 347 1.48 -28.16 -17.49
C ALA A 347 2.65 -29.01 -16.97
N ALA A 348 2.58 -30.33 -17.13
CA ALA A 348 3.67 -31.26 -16.81
C ALA A 348 4.89 -31.06 -17.74
N ALA A 349 4.65 -30.82 -19.04
CA ALA A 349 5.71 -30.53 -20.00
C ALA A 349 6.38 -29.17 -19.71
N GLY A 350 5.62 -28.12 -19.39
CA GLY A 350 6.15 -26.79 -19.04
C GLY A 350 7.07 -26.76 -17.82
N LEU A 351 6.87 -27.69 -16.87
CA LEU A 351 7.75 -27.89 -15.71
C LEU A 351 9.04 -28.64 -16.07
N SER A 352 9.02 -29.49 -17.10
CA SER A 352 10.15 -30.35 -17.48
C SER A 352 11.20 -29.69 -18.36
N THR A 353 10.81 -28.79 -19.27
CA THR A 353 11.74 -28.04 -20.14
C THR A 353 12.53 -26.95 -19.38
N TYR A 354 12.13 -26.67 -18.14
CA TYR A 354 12.65 -25.57 -17.31
C TYR A 354 13.78 -25.98 -16.34
N VAL A 355 14.34 -27.19 -16.46
CA VAL A 355 15.28 -27.74 -15.44
C VAL A 355 16.75 -27.72 -15.91
N ALA A 356 17.04 -27.34 -17.16
CA ALA A 356 18.35 -27.57 -17.78
C ALA A 356 19.35 -26.38 -17.81
N GLY A 357 19.23 -25.38 -16.94
CA GLY A 357 20.20 -24.26 -16.90
C GLY A 357 20.21 -23.47 -15.59
N THR A 358 21.27 -22.71 -15.33
CA THR A 358 21.41 -21.89 -14.11
C THR A 358 20.26 -20.89 -13.94
N ALA A 359 19.80 -20.27 -15.03
CA ALA A 359 18.60 -19.40 -15.04
C ALA A 359 17.30 -20.16 -14.71
N ALA A 360 17.25 -21.44 -15.08
CA ALA A 360 16.12 -22.32 -14.90
C ALA A 360 15.95 -22.74 -13.42
N GLY A 361 17.07 -22.98 -12.73
CA GLY A 361 17.10 -23.22 -11.28
C GLY A 361 16.66 -22.02 -10.43
N TYR A 362 17.07 -20.80 -10.79
CA TYR A 362 16.62 -19.58 -10.10
C TYR A 362 15.11 -19.35 -10.23
N TYR A 363 14.56 -19.58 -11.42
CA TYR A 363 13.12 -19.48 -11.66
C TYR A 363 12.32 -20.53 -10.89
N LEU A 364 12.78 -21.79 -10.86
CA LEU A 364 12.12 -22.86 -10.10
C LEU A 364 12.14 -22.58 -8.60
N ASN A 365 13.25 -22.06 -8.07
CA ASN A 365 13.35 -21.64 -6.67
C ASN A 365 12.32 -20.53 -6.36
N ARG A 366 12.25 -19.49 -7.21
CA ARG A 366 11.26 -18.41 -7.09
C ARG A 366 9.83 -18.89 -7.10
N ILE A 367 9.48 -19.77 -8.04
CA ILE A 367 8.14 -20.36 -8.12
C ILE A 367 7.84 -21.18 -6.86
N THR A 368 8.83 -21.92 -6.35
CA THR A 368 8.67 -22.76 -5.15
C THR A 368 8.45 -21.92 -3.91
N ASN A 369 9.26 -20.86 -3.69
CA ASN A 369 9.09 -19.94 -2.57
C ASN A 369 7.74 -19.22 -2.65
N LEU A 370 7.39 -18.69 -3.82
CA LEU A 370 6.11 -18.03 -4.02
C LEU A 370 4.93 -18.99 -3.83
N ALA A 371 5.07 -20.25 -4.21
CA ALA A 371 4.07 -21.29 -3.96
C ALA A 371 3.92 -21.62 -2.47
N LEU A 372 5.03 -21.68 -1.72
CA LEU A 372 5.02 -21.83 -0.26
C LEU A 372 4.31 -20.65 0.40
N PHE A 373 4.60 -19.41 -0.05
CA PHE A 373 3.87 -18.22 0.40
C PHE A 373 2.37 -18.37 0.17
N TYR A 374 1.92 -18.69 -1.06
CA TYR A 374 0.49 -18.84 -1.34
C TYR A 374 -0.17 -19.96 -0.54
N GLN A 375 0.54 -21.06 -0.29
CA GLN A 375 0.02 -22.14 0.54
C GLN A 375 -0.15 -21.72 2.01
N GLU A 376 0.83 -21.00 2.57
CA GLU A 376 0.73 -20.47 3.94
C GLU A 376 -0.31 -19.35 4.05
N ALA A 377 -0.37 -18.44 3.09
CA ALA A 377 -1.36 -17.38 3.00
C ALA A 377 -2.78 -17.96 2.99
N ARG A 378 -3.04 -19.00 2.17
CA ARG A 378 -4.36 -19.69 2.19
C ARG A 378 -4.72 -20.29 3.54
N ARG A 379 -3.73 -20.78 4.30
CA ARG A 379 -3.97 -21.32 5.65
C ARG A 379 -4.29 -20.20 6.65
N VAL A 380 -3.60 -19.07 6.56
CA VAL A 380 -3.83 -17.90 7.43
C VAL A 380 -5.18 -17.23 7.14
N LEU A 381 -5.59 -17.23 5.87
CA LEU A 381 -6.81 -16.57 5.38
C LEU A 381 -8.03 -17.50 5.33
N ALA A 382 -7.89 -18.79 5.69
CA ALA A 382 -9.02 -19.70 5.78
C ALA A 382 -9.93 -19.28 6.96
N PRO A 383 -11.26 -19.22 6.75
CA PRO A 383 -12.22 -18.80 7.77
C PRO A 383 -12.32 -19.76 8.96
#